data_AF-A0A6B0GK82-F1
#
_entry.id   AF-A0A6B0GK82-F1
#
_cell.length_a   1.000
_cell.length_b   1.000
_cell.length_c   1.000
_cell.angle_alpha   90.00
_cell.angle_beta   90.00
_cell.angle_gamma   90.00
#
_symmetry.space_group_name_H-M   'P 1'
#
loop_
_entity.id
_entity.type
_entity.pdbx_description
1 polymer ?
#
loop_
_entity_poly.entity_id
_entity_poly.type
_entity_poly.pdbx_seq_one_letter_code
_entity_poly.pdbx_strand_id
1 'polypeptide(L)'
;MSRIDPGGSPDQFGGPQGPLGPIQNEFKKLNLFFGLIFEDPEVAVREISQEILSMDEHERFTTSIEVFEDRFAEAVGDIEALQALAPNVDGDRVLLLFDSMFEDMLERLFSHVNRKRSAETLVVLVAGVLGVQAGVRELDSDGLSDERKRQIISSILAFLIRLQTLLEQDEPDESDIRALTRDVGVAIYYIDEGLDGESNFPDPASAEYATIRRAVLEFGAVAVYSNMPISLGRGAELADTSRFEFEESLDAYDVELRSGPSSVDELHNDGVGLVNE
;
A
#
# COMPACT_ATOMS: atom_id res chain seq x y z
N MET A 1 -36.22 -33.93 -1.75
CA MET A 1 -35.81 -32.90 -0.79
C MET A 1 -34.32 -33.06 -0.54
N SER A 2 -33.51 -32.44 -1.39
CA SER A 2 -32.05 -32.48 -1.31
C SER A 2 -31.59 -31.32 -0.42
N ARG A 3 -30.80 -31.64 0.62
CA ARG A 3 -30.08 -30.64 1.40
C ARG A 3 -29.10 -29.93 0.46
N ILE A 4 -29.20 -28.61 0.40
CA ILE A 4 -28.18 -27.74 -0.16
C ILE A 4 -27.14 -27.59 0.96
N ASP A 5 -25.93 -28.06 0.72
CA ASP A 5 -24.75 -27.71 1.52
C ASP A 5 -24.51 -26.20 1.40
N PRO A 6 -24.47 -25.42 2.49
CA PRO A 6 -23.92 -24.07 2.47
C PRO A 6 -22.42 -24.18 2.74
N GLY A 7 -21.71 -24.83 1.82
CA GLY A 7 -20.28 -25.14 1.94
C GLY A 7 -19.44 -24.25 1.03
N GLY A 8 -19.38 -22.96 1.32
CA GLY A 8 -18.39 -22.04 0.77
C GLY A 8 -18.00 -21.09 1.89
N SER A 9 -16.85 -21.32 2.51
CA SER A 9 -16.33 -20.43 3.56
C SER A 9 -16.30 -18.99 3.02
N PRO A 10 -16.85 -18.00 3.74
CA PRO A 10 -16.77 -16.62 3.31
C PRO A 10 -15.29 -16.24 3.20
N ASP A 11 -14.95 -15.59 2.09
CA ASP A 11 -13.66 -14.97 1.79
C ASP A 11 -12.93 -14.54 3.07
N GLN A 12 -12.02 -15.37 3.59
CA GLN A 12 -11.16 -14.97 4.70
C GLN A 12 -10.30 -13.81 4.18
N PHE A 13 -10.40 -12.67 4.84
CA PHE A 13 -9.75 -11.43 4.41
C PHE A 13 -8.23 -11.61 4.25
N GLY A 14 -7.61 -12.33 5.19
CA GLY A 14 -6.22 -12.78 5.17
C GLY A 14 -6.00 -14.22 4.70
N GLY A 15 -6.96 -14.88 4.05
CA GLY A 15 -6.72 -16.21 3.49
C GLY A 15 -5.82 -16.15 2.25
N PRO A 16 -5.14 -17.25 1.85
CA PRO A 16 -4.37 -17.32 0.60
C PRO A 16 -5.21 -17.03 -0.66
N GLN A 17 -6.53 -17.19 -0.55
CA GLN A 17 -7.51 -16.88 -1.60
C GLN A 17 -8.28 -15.58 -1.35
N GLY A 18 -8.02 -14.91 -0.21
CA GLY A 18 -8.58 -13.61 0.11
C GLY A 18 -7.96 -12.50 -0.73
N PRO A 19 -8.55 -11.29 -0.71
CA PRO A 19 -8.05 -10.14 -1.46
C PRO A 19 -6.60 -9.78 -1.10
N LEU A 20 -6.16 -10.14 0.10
CA LEU A 20 -4.81 -9.87 0.59
C LEU A 20 -3.87 -11.08 0.54
N GLY A 21 -4.36 -12.26 0.16
CA GLY A 21 -3.56 -13.48 0.05
C GLY A 21 -2.28 -13.31 -0.80
N PRO A 22 -2.30 -12.57 -1.92
CA PRO A 22 -1.08 -12.32 -2.66
C PRO A 22 -0.07 -11.42 -1.94
N ILE A 23 -0.55 -10.42 -1.19
CA ILE A 23 0.31 -9.55 -0.38
C ILE A 23 1.08 -10.37 0.66
N GLN A 24 0.41 -11.36 1.28
CA GLN A 24 1.07 -12.26 2.22
C GLN A 24 2.24 -13.04 1.61
N ASN A 25 2.20 -13.37 0.32
CA ASN A 25 3.32 -14.06 -0.33
C ASN A 25 4.53 -13.15 -0.48
N GLU A 26 4.32 -11.85 -0.70
CA GLU A 26 5.40 -10.86 -0.72
C GLU A 26 6.02 -10.67 0.67
N PHE A 27 5.20 -10.59 1.73
CA PHE A 27 5.71 -10.56 3.11
C PHE A 27 6.47 -11.84 3.49
N LYS A 28 6.08 -13.02 2.97
CA LYS A 28 6.87 -14.25 3.15
C LYS A 28 8.26 -14.14 2.52
N LYS A 29 8.40 -13.50 1.34
CA LYS A 29 9.72 -13.25 0.73
C LYS A 29 10.56 -12.32 1.60
N LEU A 30 9.96 -11.27 2.16
CA LEU A 30 10.64 -10.37 3.12
C LEU A 30 11.07 -11.12 4.39
N ASN A 31 10.22 -11.97 4.96
CA ASN A 31 10.58 -12.79 6.14
C ASN A 31 11.73 -13.77 5.85
N LEU A 32 11.81 -14.32 4.64
CA LEU A 32 12.95 -15.15 4.23
C LEU A 32 14.26 -14.33 4.18
N PHE A 33 14.20 -13.07 3.75
CA PHE A 33 15.34 -12.16 3.81
C PHE A 33 15.74 -11.88 5.26
N PHE A 34 14.78 -11.63 6.16
CA PHE A 34 15.06 -11.45 7.58
C PHE A 34 15.69 -12.67 8.25
N GLY A 35 15.33 -13.89 7.81
CA GLY A 35 15.96 -15.13 8.30
C GLY A 35 17.44 -15.28 7.96
N LEU A 36 18.01 -14.40 7.11
CA LEU A 36 19.47 -14.33 6.88
C LEU A 36 20.20 -13.52 7.96
N ILE A 37 19.46 -12.70 8.71
CA ILE A 37 19.98 -11.71 9.66
C ILE A 37 19.66 -12.16 11.10
N PHE A 38 18.42 -12.55 11.35
CA PHE A 38 17.91 -12.88 12.67
C PHE A 38 17.82 -14.39 12.85
N GLU A 39 18.22 -14.89 14.04
CA GLU A 39 18.08 -16.31 14.40
C GLU A 39 16.60 -16.75 14.43
N ASP A 40 15.72 -15.85 14.91
CA ASP A 40 14.28 -16.00 14.90
C ASP A 40 13.64 -14.76 14.23
N PRO A 41 13.46 -14.78 12.90
CA PRO A 41 12.94 -13.62 12.16
C PRO A 41 11.49 -13.29 12.54
N GLU A 42 10.68 -14.27 12.96
CA GLU A 42 9.29 -14.02 13.35
C GLU A 42 9.23 -13.27 14.68
N VAL A 43 10.06 -13.63 15.65
CA VAL A 43 10.19 -12.90 16.92
C VAL A 43 10.72 -11.48 16.66
N ALA A 44 11.79 -11.35 15.88
CA ALA A 44 12.41 -10.05 15.59
C ALA A 44 11.43 -9.09 14.89
N VAL A 45 10.76 -9.53 13.82
CA VAL A 45 9.79 -8.71 13.10
C VAL A 45 8.63 -8.30 14.01
N ARG A 46 8.15 -9.19 14.88
CA ARG A 46 7.09 -8.87 15.84
C ARG A 46 7.53 -7.85 16.89
N GLU A 47 8.74 -7.95 17.42
CA GLU A 47 9.28 -6.99 18.38
C GLU A 47 9.48 -5.61 17.75
N ILE A 48 10.09 -5.55 16.56
CA ILE A 48 10.23 -4.31 15.76
C ILE A 48 8.86 -3.70 15.48
N SER A 49 7.89 -4.51 15.07
CA SER A 49 6.53 -4.06 14.77
C SER A 49 5.85 -3.46 16.01
N GLN A 50 5.95 -4.13 17.16
CA GLN A 50 5.36 -3.65 18.41
C GLN A 50 5.99 -2.34 18.86
N GLU A 51 7.32 -2.24 18.77
CA GLU A 51 8.06 -1.04 19.13
C GLU A 51 7.64 0.15 18.24
N ILE A 52 7.68 -0.02 16.92
CA ILE A 52 7.30 1.04 15.96
C ILE A 52 5.83 1.44 16.09
N LEU A 53 4.91 0.49 16.28
CA LEU A 53 3.49 0.80 16.47
C LEU A 53 3.18 1.47 17.81
N SER A 54 4.08 1.37 18.79
CA SER A 54 3.96 2.04 20.09
C SER A 54 4.48 3.48 20.09
N MET A 55 5.27 3.87 19.08
CA MET A 55 5.74 5.23 18.88
C MET A 55 4.55 6.18 18.61
N ASP A 56 4.74 7.46 18.90
CA ASP A 56 3.78 8.45 18.44
C ASP A 56 3.75 8.51 16.90
N GLU A 57 2.67 9.05 16.34
CA GLU A 57 2.48 9.05 14.89
C GLU A 57 3.57 9.82 14.16
N HIS A 58 4.04 10.96 14.68
CA HIS A 58 5.08 11.71 14.00
C HIS A 58 6.41 10.95 13.99
N GLU A 59 6.83 10.46 15.15
CA GLU A 59 8.06 9.69 15.32
C GLU A 59 8.03 8.40 14.49
N ARG A 60 6.89 7.69 14.46
CA ARG A 60 6.71 6.46 13.68
C ARG A 60 7.03 6.66 12.20
N PHE A 61 6.63 7.78 11.60
CA PHE A 61 6.81 8.01 10.16
C PHE A 61 8.10 8.77 9.81
N THR A 62 8.79 9.33 10.80
CA THR A 62 10.01 10.12 10.57
C THR A 62 11.29 9.46 11.09
N THR A 63 11.19 8.56 12.07
CA THR A 63 12.34 8.00 12.80
C THR A 63 12.30 6.49 13.02
N SER A 64 11.26 5.77 12.58
CA SER A 64 11.17 4.31 12.80
C SER A 64 12.30 3.49 12.19
N ILE A 65 13.03 4.04 11.21
CA ILE A 65 14.28 3.43 10.72
C ILE A 65 15.33 3.24 11.83
N GLU A 66 15.33 4.10 12.85
CA GLU A 66 16.27 4.00 13.99
C GLU A 66 16.02 2.73 14.80
N VAL A 67 14.75 2.40 15.05
CA VAL A 67 14.37 1.13 15.71
C VAL A 67 14.89 -0.06 14.90
N PHE A 68 14.73 -0.01 13.58
CA PHE A 68 15.22 -1.07 12.71
C PHE A 68 16.75 -1.18 12.74
N GLU A 69 17.46 -0.06 12.62
CA GLU A 69 18.93 0.00 12.66
C GLU A 69 19.49 -0.51 14.00
N ASP A 70 18.87 -0.14 15.13
CA ASP A 70 19.29 -0.58 16.46
C ASP A 70 19.12 -2.10 16.62
N ARG A 71 17.96 -2.66 16.25
CA ARG A 71 17.72 -4.11 16.31
C ARG A 71 18.63 -4.88 15.36
N PHE A 72 18.92 -4.29 14.22
CA PHE A 72 19.84 -4.87 13.26
C PHE A 72 21.27 -4.93 13.81
N ALA A 73 21.74 -3.83 14.42
CA ALA A 73 23.04 -3.75 15.05
C ALA A 73 23.16 -4.72 16.24
N GLU A 74 22.10 -4.90 17.02
CA GLU A 74 22.04 -5.91 18.10
C GLU A 74 22.21 -7.34 17.56
N ALA A 75 21.59 -7.67 16.42
CA ALA A 75 21.60 -9.01 15.85
C ALA A 75 22.92 -9.36 15.14
N VAL A 76 23.47 -8.43 14.35
CA VAL A 76 24.64 -8.69 13.49
C VAL A 76 25.95 -8.19 14.12
N GLY A 77 25.87 -7.36 15.15
CA GLY A 77 26.99 -6.71 15.81
C GLY A 77 27.51 -5.51 15.02
N ASP A 78 28.10 -5.77 13.84
CA ASP A 78 28.67 -4.74 12.96
C ASP A 78 28.04 -4.79 11.56
N ILE A 79 27.68 -3.64 11.00
CA ILE A 79 27.17 -3.48 9.62
C ILE A 79 28.18 -4.03 8.60
N GLU A 80 29.49 -3.98 8.90
CA GLU A 80 30.52 -4.60 8.05
C GLU A 80 30.36 -6.13 7.95
N ALA A 81 29.88 -6.79 9.01
CA ALA A 81 29.62 -8.22 9.00
C ALA A 81 28.43 -8.58 8.09
N LEU A 82 27.44 -7.68 7.96
CA LEU A 82 26.35 -7.86 6.99
C LEU A 82 26.86 -7.77 5.55
N GLN A 83 27.67 -6.76 5.23
CA GLN A 83 28.25 -6.63 3.89
C GLN A 83 29.10 -7.86 3.53
N ALA A 84 29.73 -8.50 4.52
CA ALA A 84 30.44 -9.76 4.34
C ALA A 84 29.50 -10.98 4.12
N LEU A 85 28.33 -11.01 4.76
CA LEU A 85 27.33 -12.07 4.62
C LEU A 85 26.51 -11.94 3.33
N ALA A 86 26.29 -10.72 2.87
CA ALA A 86 25.47 -10.39 1.72
C ALA A 86 26.17 -9.38 0.77
N PRO A 87 27.37 -9.69 0.26
CA PRO A 87 28.17 -8.76 -0.57
C PRO A 87 27.52 -8.42 -1.91
N ASN A 88 26.44 -9.10 -2.25
CA ASN A 88 25.64 -8.91 -3.45
C ASN A 88 24.33 -8.14 -3.18
N VAL A 89 24.06 -7.74 -1.94
CA VAL A 89 22.90 -6.92 -1.58
C VAL A 89 23.38 -5.47 -1.57
N ASP A 90 23.30 -4.85 -2.74
CA ASP A 90 23.48 -3.41 -2.91
C ASP A 90 22.12 -2.71 -2.72
N GLY A 91 22.13 -1.45 -2.28
CA GLY A 91 20.93 -0.64 -2.06
C GLY A 91 20.02 -0.62 -3.28
N ASP A 92 20.60 -0.46 -4.47
CA ASP A 92 19.88 -0.45 -5.76
C ASP A 92 19.08 -1.75 -5.97
N ARG A 93 19.65 -2.91 -5.60
CA ARG A 93 18.96 -4.20 -5.73
C ARG A 93 17.82 -4.34 -4.74
N VAL A 94 17.95 -3.76 -3.55
CA VAL A 94 16.88 -3.72 -2.56
C VAL A 94 15.74 -2.83 -3.03
N LEU A 95 16.04 -1.64 -3.57
CA LEU A 95 15.04 -0.74 -4.14
C LEU A 95 14.31 -1.38 -5.32
N LEU A 96 15.03 -2.03 -6.25
CA LEU A 96 14.43 -2.78 -7.36
C LEU A 96 13.52 -3.93 -6.89
N LEU A 97 13.92 -4.63 -5.83
CA LEU A 97 13.09 -5.68 -5.23
C LEU A 97 11.79 -5.09 -4.68
N PHE A 98 11.87 -3.97 -3.95
CA PHE A 98 10.68 -3.30 -3.41
C PHE A 98 9.77 -2.75 -4.51
N ASP A 99 10.32 -2.10 -5.54
CA ASP A 99 9.51 -1.57 -6.65
C ASP A 99 8.76 -2.68 -7.39
N SER A 100 9.45 -3.79 -7.70
CA SER A 100 8.82 -4.98 -8.32
C SER A 100 7.76 -5.61 -7.41
N MET A 101 8.02 -5.68 -6.10
CA MET A 101 7.05 -6.20 -5.13
C MET A 101 5.79 -5.34 -5.09
N PHE A 102 5.94 -4.01 -5.07
CA PHE A 102 4.80 -3.09 -5.04
C PHE A 102 4.02 -3.06 -6.36
N GLU A 103 4.70 -3.19 -7.50
CA GLU A 103 4.06 -3.34 -8.81
C GLU A 103 3.19 -4.60 -8.86
N ASP A 104 3.72 -5.75 -8.44
CA ASP A 104 2.99 -7.02 -8.33
C ASP A 104 1.78 -6.91 -7.38
N MET A 105 1.91 -6.16 -6.29
CA MET A 105 0.82 -5.91 -5.34
C MET A 105 -0.28 -5.06 -5.97
N LEU A 106 0.08 -3.99 -6.69
CA LEU A 106 -0.88 -3.09 -7.34
C LEU A 106 -1.69 -3.80 -8.42
N GLU A 107 -1.05 -4.55 -9.32
CA GLU A 107 -1.73 -5.29 -10.40
C GLU A 107 -2.85 -6.17 -9.81
N ARG A 108 -2.55 -6.83 -8.69
CA ARG A 108 -3.48 -7.73 -8.01
C ARG A 108 -4.58 -6.96 -7.29
N LEU A 109 -4.24 -5.89 -6.56
CA LEU A 109 -5.23 -5.06 -5.88
C LEU A 109 -6.24 -4.49 -6.88
N PHE A 110 -5.77 -3.95 -8.00
CA PHE A 110 -6.62 -3.43 -9.07
C PHE A 110 -7.60 -4.49 -9.60
N SER A 111 -7.13 -5.71 -9.85
CA SER A 111 -8.01 -6.81 -10.27
C SER A 111 -9.09 -7.16 -9.24
N HIS A 112 -8.85 -6.95 -7.94
CA HIS A 112 -9.81 -7.27 -6.88
C HIS A 112 -10.81 -6.14 -6.63
N VAL A 113 -10.37 -4.88 -6.68
CA VAL A 113 -11.23 -3.69 -6.52
C VAL A 113 -12.40 -3.71 -7.50
N ASN A 114 -12.15 -4.14 -8.75
CA ASN A 114 -13.16 -4.21 -9.78
C ASN A 114 -14.26 -5.26 -9.52
N ARG A 115 -13.97 -6.28 -8.69
CA ARG A 115 -14.89 -7.43 -8.47
C ARG A 115 -15.77 -7.29 -7.23
N LYS A 116 -15.45 -6.40 -6.28
CA LYS A 116 -16.16 -6.28 -5.00
C LYS A 116 -17.00 -5.00 -4.92
N ARG A 117 -18.24 -5.09 -4.43
CA ARG A 117 -19.12 -3.91 -4.23
C ARG A 117 -18.59 -2.99 -3.12
N SER A 118 -18.27 -3.54 -1.95
CA SER A 118 -17.51 -2.84 -0.91
C SER A 118 -16.03 -3.08 -1.15
N ALA A 119 -15.33 -2.05 -1.61
CA ALA A 119 -13.91 -2.11 -1.96
C ALA A 119 -13.08 -1.08 -1.21
N GLU A 120 -13.63 -0.42 -0.18
CA GLU A 120 -12.96 0.68 0.55
C GLU A 120 -11.57 0.27 1.03
N THR A 121 -11.45 -0.84 1.76
CA THR A 121 -10.14 -1.31 2.24
C THR A 121 -9.17 -1.59 1.09
N LEU A 122 -9.66 -2.10 -0.04
CA LEU A 122 -8.80 -2.33 -1.20
C LEU A 122 -8.34 -1.02 -1.84
N VAL A 123 -9.19 0.00 -1.88
CA VAL A 123 -8.84 1.35 -2.34
C VAL A 123 -7.81 2.00 -1.41
N VAL A 124 -7.98 1.87 -0.10
CA VAL A 124 -6.99 2.32 0.91
C VAL A 124 -5.64 1.63 0.70
N LEU A 125 -5.64 0.33 0.41
CA LEU A 125 -4.42 -0.41 0.12
C LEU A 125 -3.78 0.02 -1.20
N VAL A 126 -4.57 0.25 -2.25
CA VAL A 126 -4.05 0.82 -3.52
C VAL A 126 -3.35 2.14 -3.24
N ALA A 127 -3.99 3.05 -2.51
CA ALA A 127 -3.41 4.34 -2.15
C ALA A 127 -2.09 4.17 -1.37
N GLY A 128 -2.08 3.30 -0.35
CA GLY A 128 -0.89 3.04 0.45
C GLY A 128 0.26 2.47 -0.36
N VAL A 129 0.00 1.43 -1.18
CA VAL A 129 1.02 0.79 -2.01
C VAL A 129 1.56 1.74 -3.07
N LEU A 130 0.71 2.55 -3.69
CA LEU A 130 1.13 3.55 -4.67
C LEU A 130 2.01 4.64 -4.02
N GLY A 131 1.61 5.11 -2.84
CA GLY A 131 2.37 6.10 -2.06
C GLY A 131 3.77 5.59 -1.71
N VAL A 132 3.88 4.37 -1.15
CA VAL A 132 5.20 3.81 -0.82
C VAL A 132 6.03 3.46 -2.05
N GLN A 133 5.41 3.06 -3.16
CA GLN A 133 6.13 2.84 -4.42
C GLN A 133 6.73 4.15 -4.95
N ALA A 134 5.99 5.26 -4.88
CA ALA A 134 6.53 6.58 -5.21
C ALA A 134 7.74 6.93 -4.31
N GLY A 135 7.65 6.63 -3.01
CA GLY A 135 8.77 6.78 -2.08
C GLY A 135 10.00 5.93 -2.45
N VAL A 136 9.82 4.66 -2.84
CA VAL A 136 10.92 3.80 -3.28
C VAL A 136 11.61 4.36 -4.52
N ARG A 137 10.84 4.84 -5.50
CA ARG A 137 11.38 5.46 -6.71
C ARG A 137 12.12 6.75 -6.40
N GLU A 138 11.63 7.52 -5.43
CA GLU A 138 12.28 8.74 -5.00
C GLU A 138 13.61 8.47 -4.28
N LEU A 139 13.76 7.35 -3.57
CA LEU A 139 15.04 6.96 -2.97
C LEU A 139 16.16 6.72 -4.01
N ASP A 140 15.80 6.45 -5.26
CA ASP A 140 16.72 6.32 -6.40
C ASP A 140 17.10 7.68 -7.02
N SER A 141 16.42 8.76 -6.63
CA SER A 141 16.67 10.11 -7.13
C SER A 141 18.00 10.68 -6.58
N ASP A 142 18.84 11.17 -7.49
CA ASP A 142 20.04 11.91 -7.14
C ASP A 142 19.71 13.20 -6.38
N GLY A 143 20.44 13.48 -5.30
CA GLY A 143 20.36 14.76 -4.60
C GLY A 143 19.50 14.79 -3.34
N LEU A 144 18.87 13.67 -2.95
CA LEU A 144 18.21 13.56 -1.66
C LEU A 144 19.21 13.67 -0.49
N SER A 145 18.87 14.46 0.52
CA SER A 145 19.60 14.48 1.80
C SER A 145 19.42 13.18 2.57
N ASP A 146 20.37 12.84 3.43
CA ASP A 146 20.28 11.63 4.28
C ASP A 146 19.06 11.68 5.20
N GLU A 147 18.74 12.85 5.75
CA GLU A 147 17.53 13.09 6.55
C GLU A 147 16.26 12.74 5.76
N ARG A 148 16.20 13.18 4.50
CA ARG A 148 15.05 12.92 3.64
C ARG A 148 14.91 11.43 3.31
N LYS A 149 16.02 10.76 3.00
CA LYS A 149 16.03 9.31 2.78
C LYS A 149 15.53 8.56 4.01
N ARG A 150 16.00 8.92 5.21
CA ARG A 150 15.56 8.32 6.48
C ARG A 150 14.06 8.51 6.73
N GLN A 151 13.53 9.69 6.43
CA GLN A 151 12.10 9.95 6.54
C GLN A 151 11.27 9.10 5.57
N ILE A 152 11.66 9.01 4.30
CA ILE A 152 10.97 8.18 3.30
C ILE A 152 11.00 6.70 3.73
N ILE A 153 12.17 6.19 4.13
CA ILE A 153 12.32 4.82 4.60
C ILE A 153 11.45 4.57 5.84
N SER A 154 11.44 5.49 6.80
CA SER A 154 10.59 5.37 8.00
C SER A 154 9.10 5.35 7.65
N SER A 155 8.68 6.14 6.66
CA SER A 155 7.29 6.15 6.19
C SER A 155 6.89 4.84 5.52
N ILE A 156 7.79 4.28 4.69
CA ILE A 156 7.60 2.96 4.06
C ILE A 156 7.52 1.87 5.13
N LEU A 157 8.44 1.87 6.11
CA LEU A 157 8.48 0.90 7.20
C LEU A 157 7.21 0.94 8.04
N ALA A 158 6.77 2.12 8.46
CA ALA A 158 5.56 2.30 9.23
C ALA A 158 4.32 1.74 8.51
N PHE A 159 4.19 2.01 7.20
CA PHE A 159 3.12 1.44 6.37
C PHE A 159 3.21 -0.09 6.30
N LEU A 160 4.38 -0.65 6.00
CA LEU A 160 4.57 -2.10 5.86
C LEU A 160 4.25 -2.83 7.16
N ILE A 161 4.64 -2.28 8.32
CA ILE A 161 4.35 -2.84 9.64
C ILE A 161 2.85 -2.81 9.93
N ARG A 162 2.16 -1.69 9.64
CA ARG A 162 0.70 -1.62 9.77
C ARG A 162 0.02 -2.65 8.89
N LEU A 163 0.46 -2.77 7.64
CA LEU A 163 -0.07 -3.73 6.68
C LEU A 163 0.14 -5.16 7.15
N GLN A 164 1.35 -5.51 7.61
CA GLN A 164 1.64 -6.83 8.16
C GLN A 164 0.71 -7.16 9.34
N THR A 165 0.55 -6.22 10.27
CA THR A 165 -0.33 -6.41 11.44
C THR A 165 -1.77 -6.70 11.02
N LEU A 166 -2.26 -6.02 9.99
CA LEU A 166 -3.59 -6.27 9.43
C LEU A 166 -3.70 -7.65 8.76
N LEU A 167 -2.62 -8.12 8.11
CA LEU A 167 -2.59 -9.42 7.43
C LEU A 167 -2.54 -10.61 8.39
N GLU A 168 -2.06 -10.39 9.61
CA GLU A 168 -2.01 -11.38 10.69
C GLU A 168 -3.37 -11.54 11.41
N GLN A 169 -4.30 -10.60 11.19
CA GLN A 169 -5.65 -10.66 11.73
C GLN A 169 -6.56 -11.53 10.83
N ASP A 170 -7.31 -12.44 11.45
CA ASP A 170 -8.30 -13.27 10.74
C ASP A 170 -9.45 -12.43 10.16
N GLU A 171 -9.89 -11.42 10.91
CA GLU A 171 -11.01 -10.54 10.57
C GLU A 171 -10.76 -9.14 11.17
N PRO A 172 -10.19 -8.19 10.40
CA PRO A 172 -9.93 -6.83 10.88
C PRO A 172 -11.25 -6.08 11.10
N ASP A 173 -11.32 -5.31 12.18
CA ASP A 173 -12.48 -4.50 12.50
C ASP A 173 -12.41 -3.08 11.91
N GLU A 174 -13.46 -2.28 12.13
CA GLU A 174 -13.51 -0.90 11.63
C GLU A 174 -12.39 -0.01 12.22
N SER A 175 -11.95 -0.29 13.45
CA SER A 175 -10.84 0.42 14.08
C SER A 175 -9.51 0.08 13.41
N ASP A 176 -9.30 -1.17 13.03
CA ASP A 176 -8.12 -1.61 12.26
C ASP A 176 -8.06 -0.92 10.89
N ILE A 177 -9.19 -0.88 10.17
CA ILE A 177 -9.27 -0.19 8.88
C ILE A 177 -9.04 1.31 9.05
N ARG A 178 -9.63 1.91 10.09
CA ARG A 178 -9.44 3.33 10.41
C ARG A 178 -7.97 3.67 10.69
N ALA A 179 -7.28 2.81 11.44
CA ALA A 179 -5.85 2.95 11.71
C ALA A 179 -5.02 2.82 10.43
N LEU A 180 -5.30 1.82 9.59
CA LEU A 180 -4.66 1.67 8.28
C LEU A 180 -4.86 2.93 7.42
N THR A 181 -6.09 3.41 7.27
CA THR A 181 -6.37 4.60 6.45
C THR A 181 -5.61 5.82 6.94
N ARG A 182 -5.53 6.02 8.26
CA ARG A 182 -4.77 7.13 8.84
C ARG A 182 -3.28 6.98 8.53
N ASP A 183 -2.71 5.81 8.78
CA ASP A 183 -1.30 5.53 8.52
C ASP A 183 -0.94 5.64 7.04
N VAL A 184 -1.83 5.25 6.12
CA VAL A 184 -1.66 5.47 4.68
C VAL A 184 -1.60 6.96 4.34
N GLY A 185 -2.52 7.76 4.88
CA GLY A 185 -2.50 9.21 4.64
C GLY A 185 -1.24 9.89 5.17
N VAL A 186 -0.77 9.47 6.36
CA VAL A 186 0.46 9.98 6.97
C VAL A 186 1.69 9.56 6.15
N ALA A 187 1.74 8.31 5.68
CA ALA A 187 2.82 7.83 4.82
C ALA A 187 2.93 8.67 3.54
N ILE A 188 1.79 8.87 2.85
CA ILE A 188 1.76 9.64 1.61
C ILE A 188 2.17 11.08 1.87
N TYR A 189 1.64 11.73 2.91
CA TYR A 189 2.03 13.08 3.29
C TYR A 189 3.55 13.22 3.43
N TYR A 190 4.18 12.35 4.24
CA TYR A 190 5.62 12.44 4.45
C TYR A 190 6.44 12.04 3.23
N ILE A 191 5.93 11.16 2.36
CA ILE A 191 6.62 10.82 1.10
C ILE A 191 6.49 11.94 0.05
N ASP A 192 5.40 12.69 0.05
CA ASP A 192 5.12 13.75 -0.92
C ASP A 192 5.71 15.12 -0.51
N GLU A 193 5.65 15.47 0.79
CA GLU A 193 6.10 16.76 1.33
C GLU A 193 7.55 17.13 0.91
N GLY A 194 8.43 16.16 0.76
CA GLY A 194 9.83 16.43 0.40
C GLY A 194 10.14 16.54 -1.08
N LEU A 195 9.15 16.42 -1.98
CA LEU A 195 9.36 16.65 -3.42
C LEU A 195 9.53 18.14 -3.71
N ASP A 196 8.70 19.00 -3.10
CA ASP A 196 8.71 20.45 -3.32
C ASP A 196 8.57 21.30 -2.02
N GLY A 197 8.60 20.66 -0.85
CA GLY A 197 8.37 21.33 0.45
C GLY A 197 6.89 21.61 0.75
N GLU A 198 5.99 21.17 -0.13
CA GLU A 198 4.54 21.20 0.05
C GLU A 198 3.98 19.84 -0.37
N SER A 199 3.10 19.26 0.47
CA SER A 199 2.37 18.06 0.10
C SER A 199 0.98 18.42 -0.40
N ASN A 200 0.51 17.70 -1.42
CA ASN A 200 -0.88 17.73 -1.87
C ASN A 200 -1.81 16.96 -0.93
N PHE A 201 -1.26 16.19 0.01
CA PHE A 201 -2.02 15.48 1.02
C PHE A 201 -2.27 16.35 2.26
N PRO A 202 -3.40 16.13 2.97
CA PRO A 202 -3.69 16.86 4.21
C PRO A 202 -2.60 16.61 5.28
N ASP A 203 -2.15 17.67 5.92
CA ASP A 203 -1.22 17.58 7.06
C ASP A 203 -1.83 16.74 8.21
N PRO A 204 -1.26 15.59 8.56
CA PRO A 204 -1.83 14.68 9.55
C PRO A 204 -1.84 15.26 10.98
N ALA A 205 -0.99 16.24 11.28
CA ALA A 205 -0.91 16.88 12.59
C ALA A 205 -2.12 17.81 12.85
N SER A 206 -2.71 18.36 11.79
CA SER A 206 -3.82 19.32 11.88
C SER A 206 -5.14 18.81 11.28
N ALA A 207 -5.09 17.82 10.38
CA ALA A 207 -6.27 17.29 9.70
C ALA A 207 -7.06 16.30 10.56
N GLU A 208 -8.38 16.44 10.52
CA GLU A 208 -9.29 15.44 11.07
C GLU A 208 -9.27 14.14 10.26
N TYR A 209 -9.58 13.01 10.90
CA TYR A 209 -9.61 11.71 10.25
C TYR A 209 -10.49 11.68 8.99
N ALA A 210 -11.66 12.34 8.98
CA ALA A 210 -12.55 12.36 7.83
C ALA A 210 -11.89 13.00 6.60
N THR A 211 -11.08 14.05 6.80
CA THR A 211 -10.31 14.71 5.74
C THR A 211 -9.23 13.79 5.18
N ILE A 212 -8.49 13.10 6.06
CA ILE A 212 -7.45 12.14 5.65
C ILE A 212 -8.08 10.97 4.90
N ARG A 213 -9.16 10.38 5.43
CA ARG A 213 -9.88 9.28 4.78
C ARG A 213 -10.32 9.67 3.37
N ARG A 214 -10.93 10.84 3.20
CA ARG A 214 -11.37 11.32 1.89
C ARG A 214 -10.20 11.42 0.92
N ALA A 215 -9.10 12.07 1.31
CA ALA A 215 -7.92 12.20 0.45
C ALA A 215 -7.33 10.84 0.04
N VAL A 216 -7.26 9.88 0.98
CA VAL A 216 -6.79 8.52 0.70
C VAL A 216 -7.71 7.79 -0.29
N LEU A 217 -9.03 7.89 -0.12
CA LEU A 217 -9.99 7.25 -1.01
C LEU A 217 -9.99 7.87 -2.40
N GLU A 218 -9.94 9.21 -2.49
CA GLU A 218 -9.84 9.93 -3.75
C GLU A 218 -8.58 9.52 -4.50
N PHE A 219 -7.41 9.57 -3.86
CA PHE A 219 -6.13 9.17 -4.46
C PHE A 219 -6.15 7.71 -4.95
N GLY A 220 -6.61 6.78 -4.11
CA GLY A 220 -6.71 5.37 -4.49
C GLY A 220 -7.71 5.14 -5.62
N ALA A 221 -8.86 5.81 -5.61
CA ALA A 221 -9.89 5.67 -6.64
C ALA A 221 -9.44 6.24 -8.00
N VAL A 222 -8.74 7.37 -7.98
CA VAL A 222 -8.10 7.94 -9.18
C VAL A 222 -7.09 6.94 -9.75
N ALA A 223 -6.23 6.36 -8.91
CA ALA A 223 -5.29 5.33 -9.35
C ALA A 223 -5.99 4.10 -9.98
N VAL A 224 -7.09 3.64 -9.38
CA VAL A 224 -7.91 2.54 -9.95
C VAL A 224 -8.49 2.96 -11.29
N TYR A 225 -9.06 4.16 -11.41
CA TYR A 225 -9.62 4.66 -12.66
C TYR A 225 -8.54 4.75 -13.76
N SER A 226 -7.36 5.26 -13.43
CA SER A 226 -6.22 5.37 -14.35
C SER A 226 -5.63 4.04 -14.79
N ASN A 227 -5.84 2.95 -14.06
CA ASN A 227 -5.24 1.64 -14.39
C ASN A 227 -6.26 0.58 -14.82
N MET A 228 -7.56 0.80 -14.58
CA MET A 228 -8.61 -0.18 -14.87
C MET A 228 -9.69 0.40 -15.77
N PRO A 229 -10.30 -0.40 -16.67
CA PRO A 229 -11.39 0.03 -17.54
C PRO A 229 -12.73 0.14 -16.77
N ILE A 230 -12.79 1.03 -15.78
CA ILE A 230 -13.99 1.30 -14.97
C ILE A 230 -14.70 2.57 -15.45
N SER A 231 -16.01 2.63 -15.23
CA SER A 231 -16.77 3.85 -15.51
C SER A 231 -16.45 4.96 -14.50
N LEU A 232 -16.64 6.22 -14.91
CA LEU A 232 -16.53 7.38 -14.01
C LEU A 232 -17.42 7.23 -12.77
N GLY A 233 -18.64 6.73 -12.94
CA GLY A 233 -19.56 6.50 -11.83
C GLY A 233 -19.03 5.49 -10.80
N ARG A 234 -18.27 4.49 -11.25
CA ARG A 234 -17.60 3.55 -10.35
C ARG A 234 -16.42 4.20 -9.64
N GLY A 235 -15.63 5.03 -10.32
CA GLY A 235 -14.57 5.80 -9.68
C GLY A 235 -15.09 6.70 -8.56
N ALA A 236 -16.18 7.43 -8.82
CA ALA A 236 -16.83 8.27 -7.82
C ALA A 236 -17.38 7.45 -6.62
N GLU A 237 -17.95 6.27 -6.87
CA GLU A 237 -18.37 5.35 -5.80
C GLU A 237 -17.18 4.89 -4.93
N LEU A 238 -16.03 4.57 -5.55
CA LEU A 238 -14.82 4.14 -4.84
C LEU A 238 -14.22 5.28 -4.00
N ALA A 239 -14.32 6.52 -4.48
CA ALA A 239 -13.89 7.72 -3.78
C ALA A 239 -14.91 8.24 -2.73
N ASP A 240 -16.08 7.61 -2.61
CA ASP A 240 -17.16 8.04 -1.71
C ASP A 240 -17.61 9.49 -1.97
N THR A 241 -17.74 9.85 -3.26
CA THR A 241 -17.98 11.23 -3.71
C THR A 241 -18.97 11.29 -4.88
N SER A 242 -19.41 12.49 -5.26
CA SER A 242 -20.25 12.66 -6.45
C SER A 242 -19.43 12.51 -7.74
N ARG A 243 -20.10 12.23 -8.87
CA ARG A 243 -19.41 12.14 -10.18
C ARG A 243 -18.66 13.43 -10.53
N PHE A 244 -19.26 14.58 -10.21
CA PHE A 244 -18.68 15.88 -10.51
C PHE A 244 -17.41 16.13 -9.68
N GLU A 245 -17.46 15.87 -8.37
CA GLU A 245 -16.29 15.99 -7.48
C GLU A 245 -15.18 15.00 -7.88
N PHE A 246 -15.54 13.80 -8.35
CA PHE A 246 -14.54 12.86 -8.86
C PHE A 246 -13.91 13.31 -10.19
N GLU A 247 -14.67 13.92 -11.10
CA GLU A 247 -14.11 14.57 -12.31
C GLU A 247 -13.09 15.65 -11.94
N GLU A 248 -13.39 16.50 -10.94
CA GLU A 248 -12.43 17.50 -10.44
C GLU A 248 -11.18 16.85 -9.84
N SER A 249 -11.32 15.69 -9.18
CA SER A 249 -10.18 14.93 -8.68
C SER A 249 -9.31 14.41 -9.83
N LEU A 250 -9.91 13.89 -10.91
CA LEU A 250 -9.14 13.43 -12.09
C LEU A 250 -8.32 14.58 -12.68
N ASP A 251 -8.91 15.77 -12.81
CA ASP A 251 -8.20 16.96 -13.29
C ASP A 251 -7.04 17.35 -12.36
N ALA A 252 -7.24 17.28 -11.03
CA ALA A 252 -6.21 17.60 -10.05
C ALA A 252 -4.99 16.65 -10.12
N TYR A 253 -5.20 15.41 -10.55
CA TYR A 253 -4.13 14.40 -10.75
C TYR A 253 -3.68 14.27 -12.22
N ASP A 254 -4.08 15.18 -13.11
CA ASP A 254 -3.76 15.18 -14.54
C ASP A 254 -4.14 13.86 -15.25
N VAL A 255 -5.30 13.31 -14.88
CA VAL A 255 -5.83 12.06 -15.46
C VAL A 255 -6.90 12.37 -16.50
N GLU A 256 -6.63 11.98 -17.75
CA GLU A 256 -7.59 12.19 -18.84
C GLU A 256 -8.92 11.46 -18.59
N LEU A 257 -10.02 12.20 -18.75
CA LEU A 257 -11.36 11.63 -18.73
C LEU A 257 -11.52 10.65 -19.90
N ARG A 258 -11.57 9.36 -19.59
CA ARG A 258 -11.94 8.36 -20.58
C ARG A 258 -13.37 8.56 -21.02
N SER A 259 -13.59 8.54 -22.33
CA SER A 259 -14.91 8.29 -22.89
C SER A 259 -15.29 6.84 -22.55
N GLY A 260 -15.87 6.64 -21.37
CA GLY A 260 -16.33 5.34 -20.95
C GLY A 260 -17.50 4.88 -21.82
N PRO A 261 -17.73 3.56 -21.93
CA PRO A 261 -18.94 3.03 -22.53
C PRO A 261 -20.16 3.64 -21.83
N SER A 262 -21.07 4.15 -22.64
CA SER A 262 -22.33 4.79 -22.22
C SER A 262 -23.34 3.81 -21.62
N SER A 263 -23.05 2.50 -21.65
CA SER A 263 -23.90 1.45 -21.07
C SER A 263 -23.13 0.20 -20.59
N VAL A 264 -23.78 -0.60 -19.73
CA VAL A 264 -23.29 -1.93 -19.28
C VAL A 264 -23.16 -2.92 -20.45
N ASP A 265 -23.95 -2.72 -21.52
CA ASP A 265 -23.89 -3.57 -22.71
C ASP A 265 -22.61 -3.34 -23.53
N GLU A 266 -22.07 -2.12 -23.55
CA GLU A 266 -20.79 -1.81 -24.20
C GLU A 266 -19.58 -2.38 -23.42
N LEU A 267 -19.66 -2.43 -22.08
CA LEU A 267 -18.67 -3.09 -21.20
C LEU A 267 -18.50 -4.60 -21.48
N HIS A 268 -19.54 -5.26 -22.00
CA HIS A 268 -19.50 -6.70 -22.31
C HIS A 268 -19.26 -7.00 -23.80
N ASN A 269 -19.46 -6.04 -24.70
CA ASN A 269 -19.24 -6.23 -26.14
C ASN A 269 -17.77 -6.14 -26.55
N ASP A 270 -16.92 -5.40 -25.83
CA ASP A 270 -15.47 -5.34 -26.10
C ASP A 270 -14.74 -6.65 -25.76
N GLY A 271 -15.40 -7.59 -25.08
CA GLY A 271 -14.90 -8.94 -24.81
C GLY A 271 -15.20 -9.99 -25.89
N VAL A 272 -15.94 -9.64 -26.95
CA VAL A 272 -16.39 -10.59 -28.00
C VAL A 272 -15.87 -10.21 -29.41
N GLY A 273 -14.85 -9.34 -29.47
CA GLY A 273 -14.34 -8.76 -30.72
C GLY A 273 -13.17 -9.47 -31.41
N LEU A 274 -12.88 -10.75 -31.13
CA LEU A 274 -11.87 -11.53 -31.88
C LEU A 274 -12.31 -12.98 -32.15
N VAL A 275 -13.41 -13.19 -32.87
CA VAL A 275 -13.56 -14.40 -33.71
C VAL A 275 -14.39 -14.05 -34.96
N ASN A 276 -13.75 -14.22 -36.13
CA ASN A 276 -14.21 -14.03 -37.51
C ASN A 276 -14.05 -12.58 -38.01
N GLU A 277 -13.20 -12.24 -38.98
CA GLU A 277 -12.78 -12.94 -40.22
C GLU A 277 -11.26 -12.94 -40.46
#